data_AF-A0A0R3U062-F1
#
_entry.id   AF-A0A0R3U062-F1
#
_cell.length_a   1.000
_cell.length_b   1.000
_cell.length_c   1.000
_cell.angle_alpha   90.00
_cell.angle_beta   90.00
_cell.angle_gamma   90.00
#
_symmetry.space_group_name_H-M   'P 1'
#
loop_
_entity.id
_entity.type
_entity.pdbx_description
1 polymer ?
#
loop_
_entity_poly.entity_id
_entity_poly.type
_entity_poly.pdbx_seq_one_letter_code
_entity_poly.pdbx_strand_id
1 'polypeptide(L)' 'MGTMRTKNEKVWATLLVIAYLRTCLASKKDEWELVVEKAIDWLTNDQGCCDIEALIQKAEAELKKLIKN' A
#
# COMPACT_ATOMS: atom_id res chain seq x y z
N MET A 1 6.44 -20.26 -16.22
CA MET A 1 6.52 -19.92 -14.78
C MET A 1 6.87 -18.45 -14.65
N GLY A 2 5.91 -17.55 -14.46
CA GLY A 2 6.15 -16.09 -14.37
C GLY A 2 5.17 -15.32 -13.50
N THR A 3 4.17 -16.00 -12.94
CA THR A 3 2.99 -15.39 -12.30
C THR A 3 3.19 -14.99 -10.83
N MET A 4 4.17 -15.57 -10.13
CA MET A 4 4.37 -15.27 -8.70
C MET A 4 5.11 -13.95 -8.45
N ARG A 5 6.07 -13.59 -9.32
CA ARG A 5 6.88 -12.37 -9.16
C ARG A 5 6.03 -11.10 -9.35
N THR A 6 5.17 -11.12 -10.37
CA THR A 6 4.26 -10.01 -10.68
C THR A 6 3.14 -9.82 -9.64
N LYS A 7 2.69 -10.90 -8.99
CA LYS A 7 1.71 -10.82 -7.89
C LYS A 7 2.29 -10.04 -6.70
N ASN A 8 3.53 -10.37 -6.29
CA ASN A 8 4.20 -9.71 -5.17
C ASN A 8 4.53 -8.24 -5.48
N GLU A 9 4.87 -7.91 -6.73
CA GLU A 9 5.08 -6.53 -7.17
C GLU A 9 3.82 -5.68 -7.08
N LYS A 10 2.66 -6.23 -7.50
CA LYS A 10 1.37 -5.52 -7.39
C LYS A 10 1.00 -5.25 -5.93
N VAL A 11 1.15 -6.24 -5.06
CA VAL A 11 0.92 -6.08 -3.61
C VAL A 11 1.81 -4.98 -3.05
N TRP A 12 3.11 -5.03 -3.35
CA TRP A 12 4.07 -4.05 -2.84
C TRP A 12 3.83 -2.64 -3.38
N ALA A 13 3.51 -2.51 -4.67
CA ALA A 13 3.16 -1.23 -5.28
C ALA A 13 1.91 -0.62 -4.63
N THR A 14 0.87 -1.42 -4.41
CA THR A 14 -0.36 -0.96 -3.73
C THR A 14 -0.07 -0.50 -2.30
N LEU A 15 0.74 -1.24 -1.54
CA LEU A 15 1.16 -0.84 -0.19
C LEU A 15 1.92 0.49 -0.17
N LEU A 16 2.81 0.72 -1.15
CA LEU A 16 3.53 1.99 -1.29
C LEU A 16 2.61 3.16 -1.66
N VAL A 17 1.61 2.93 -2.52
CA VAL A 17 0.60 3.95 -2.86
C VAL A 17 -0.23 4.30 -1.63
N ILE A 18 -0.71 3.31 -0.86
CA ILE A 18 -1.43 3.55 0.39
C ILE A 18 -0.57 4.37 1.36
N ALA A 19 0.70 3.98 1.54
CA ALA A 19 1.64 4.72 2.38
C ALA A 19 1.82 6.17 1.92
N TYR A 20 1.92 6.42 0.61
CA TYR A 20 2.03 7.77 0.05
C TYR A 20 0.78 8.61 0.31
N LEU A 21 -0.41 8.05 0.08
CA LEU A 21 -1.67 8.74 0.34
C LEU A 21 -1.80 9.13 1.82
N ARG A 22 -1.53 8.18 2.73
CA ARG A 22 -1.59 8.40 4.18
C ARG A 22 -0.58 9.42 4.69
N THR A 23 0.63 9.48 4.10
CA THR A 23 1.73 10.31 4.62
C THR A 23 1.90 11.64 3.89
N CYS A 24 1.84 11.65 2.56
CA CYS A 24 2.08 12.84 1.73
C CYS A 24 0.82 13.62 1.41
N LEU A 25 -0.34 12.95 1.34
CA LEU A 25 -1.63 13.56 1.02
C LEU A 25 -2.61 13.49 2.19
N ALA A 26 -2.10 13.42 3.43
CA ALA A 26 -2.92 13.34 4.64
C ALA A 26 -3.99 14.43 4.74
N SER A 27 -3.71 15.64 4.24
CA SER A 27 -4.64 16.78 4.23
C SER A 27 -5.79 16.65 3.23
N LYS A 28 -5.72 15.69 2.30
CA LYS A 28 -6.68 15.43 1.23
C LYS A 28 -7.39 14.09 1.43
N LYS A 29 -7.55 13.65 2.69
CA LYS A 29 -8.08 12.33 3.05
C LYS A 29 -9.37 11.97 2.31
N ASP A 30 -10.32 12.90 2.26
CA ASP A 30 -11.61 12.72 1.60
C ASP A 30 -11.48 12.37 0.11
N GLU A 31 -10.37 12.75 -0.55
CA GLU A 31 -10.12 12.44 -1.97
C GLU A 31 -9.70 10.98 -2.18
N TRP A 32 -9.12 10.31 -1.18
CA TRP A 32 -8.47 9.01 -1.35
C TRP A 32 -8.90 7.92 -0.37
N GLU A 33 -9.61 8.24 0.71
CA GLU A 33 -9.95 7.28 1.76
C GLU A 33 -10.69 6.05 1.23
N LEU A 34 -11.68 6.26 0.37
CA LEU A 34 -12.46 5.17 -0.23
C LEU A 34 -11.61 4.29 -1.16
N VAL A 35 -10.59 4.86 -1.80
CA VAL A 35 -9.65 4.10 -2.63
C VAL A 35 -8.74 3.25 -1.75
N VAL A 36 -8.28 3.79 -0.62
CA VAL A 36 -7.46 3.05 0.35
C VAL A 36 -8.26 1.91 1.00
N GLU A 37 -9.52 2.14 1.38
CA GLU A 37 -10.40 1.08 1.91
C GLU A 37 -10.55 -0.07 0.91
N LYS A 38 -10.88 0.23 -0.35
CA LYS A 38 -10.98 -0.79 -1.41
C LYS A 38 -9.67 -1.53 -1.66
N ALA A 39 -8.53 -0.84 -1.56
CA ALA A 39 -7.22 -1.45 -1.72
C ALA A 39 -6.90 -2.40 -0.55
N ILE A 40 -7.27 -2.04 0.68
CA ILE A 40 -7.13 -2.89 1.87
C ILE A 40 -8.02 -4.13 1.76
N ASP A 41 -9.27 -3.97 1.31
CA ASP A 41 -10.19 -5.07 1.07
C ASP A 41 -9.62 -6.05 0.03
N TRP A 42 -9.07 -5.53 -1.07
CA TRP A 42 -8.42 -6.35 -2.10
C TRP A 42 -7.18 -7.08 -1.57
N LEU A 43 -6.34 -6.42 -0.77
CA LEU A 43 -5.17 -7.05 -0.15
C LEU A 43 -5.56 -8.18 0.81
N THR A 44 -6.64 -7.98 1.57
CA THR A 44 -7.10 -8.95 2.57
C THR A 44 -7.79 -10.13 1.90
N ASN A 45 -8.76 -9.87 1.02
CA ASN A 45 -9.66 -10.89 0.48
C ASN A 45 -9.10 -11.59 -0.76
N ASP A 46 -8.47 -10.85 -1.69
CA ASP A 46 -7.98 -11.42 -2.95
C ASP A 46 -6.53 -11.89 -2.86
N GLN A 47 -5.71 -11.17 -2.06
CA GLN A 47 -4.29 -11.49 -1.92
C GLN A 47 -3.98 -12.37 -0.70
N GLY A 48 -4.91 -12.48 0.25
CA GLY A 48 -4.79 -13.33 1.43
C GLY A 48 -3.76 -12.82 2.45
N CYS A 49 -3.53 -11.50 2.48
CA CYS A 49 -2.58 -10.90 3.41
C CYS A 49 -3.24 -10.70 4.79
N CYS A 50 -2.62 -11.23 5.85
CA CYS A 50 -3.15 -11.21 7.22
C CYS A 50 -2.69 -10.02 8.07
N ASP A 51 -1.60 -9.35 7.70
CA ASP A 51 -0.98 -8.28 8.49
C ASP A 51 -0.85 -6.97 7.71
N ILE A 52 -1.97 -6.50 7.15
CA ILE A 52 -2.01 -5.33 6.24
C ILE A 52 -1.39 -4.08 6.87
N GLU A 53 -1.74 -3.75 8.12
CA GLU A 53 -1.20 -2.56 8.78
C GLU A 53 0.31 -2.64 9.00
N ALA A 54 0.86 -3.82 9.35
CA ALA A 54 2.31 -4.00 9.47
C ALA A 54 3.02 -3.83 8.11
N LEU A 55 2.39 -4.32 7.03
CA LEU A 55 2.88 -4.14 5.67
C LEU A 55 2.83 -2.66 5.23
N ILE A 56 1.76 -1.94 5.57
CA ILE A 56 1.65 -0.50 5.31
C ILE A 56 2.72 0.27 6.08
N GLN A 57 2.91 -0.01 7.38
CA GLN A 57 3.98 0.62 8.18
C GLN A 57 5.37 0.37 7.58
N LYS A 58 5.63 -0.84 7.10
CA LYS A 58 6.86 -1.15 6.38
C LYS A 58 6.99 -0.31 5.10
N ALA A 59 5.92 -0.19 4.32
CA ALA A 59 5.89 0.63 3.12
C ALA A 59 6.10 2.13 3.42
N GLU A 60 5.52 2.65 4.50
CA GLU A 60 5.76 4.03 4.97
C GLU A 60 7.22 4.26 5.37
N ALA A 61 7.85 3.29 6.04
CA ALA A 61 9.26 3.36 6.40
C ALA A 61 10.17 3.37 5.16
N GLU A 62 9.88 2.56 4.15
CA GLU A 62 10.62 2.57 2.88
C GLU A 62 10.37 3.86 2.09
N LEU A 63 9.12 4.31 2.00
CA LEU A 63 8.75 5.55 1.32
C LEU A 63 9.50 6.76 1.89
N LYS A 64 9.64 6.85 3.22
CA LYS A 64 10.43 7.89 3.89
C LYS A 64 11.89 7.93 3.43
N LYS A 65 12.48 6.78 3.05
CA LYS A 65 13.85 6.73 2.52
C LYS A 65 13.91 7.25 1.08
N LEU A 66 12.84 7.02 0.30
CA LEU A 66 12.76 7.45 -1.10
C LEU A 66 12.52 8.97 -1.23
N ILE A 67 11.72 9.54 -0.34
CA ILE A 67 11.36 10.98 -0.38
C ILE A 67 12.46 11.88 0.20
N LYS A 68 13.34 11.33 1.05
CA LYS A 68 14.45 12.09 1.68
C LYS A 68 15.68 12.30 0.78
N ASN A 69 15.62 11.92 -0.49
CA ASN A 69 16.67 12.14 -1.49
C ASN A 69 16.36 13.31 -2.41
#